data_AF-A0A1X2HZW5-F1
#
_entry.id   AF-A0A1X2HZW5-F1
#
_cell.length_a   1.000
_cell.length_b   1.000
_cell.length_c   1.000
_cell.angle_alpha   90.00
_cell.angle_beta   90.00
_cell.angle_gamma   90.00
#
_symmetry.space_group_name_H-M   'P 1'
#
loop_
_entity.id
_entity.type
_entity.pdbx_description
1 polymer ?
#
loop_
_entity_poly.entity_id
_entity_poly.type
_entity_poly.pdbx_seq_one_letter_code
_entity_poly.pdbx_strand_id
1 'polypeptide(L)'
;MTLGKEVEQDVKDTQKRQQQPFQIVLVDIKKAAENEVIHCVKTPLVVEEGKTEALKYIALSYRWGELQETLVDTKVGYIATLTSFSLNDFYQLCRMMTIESDTKHIQYVWVDAICVDQSHYRRRKETIYQMSNIYERASYILAIPDLHLTFLKGTSMKINDLLKQSMHLIKDLYYLLHGNVDKMAAIETTFLDELNVPKDPALRQLLTQWTDHFVTGFMNYKKHHVGYIDAKALDHIYETSGTAKTNNMDNYTPYRFHTDTYKVMDDAFSFFKFDFDDPSFASILNSDIYLTESNTYITRKSSSNPVYIQFHYTMIRQLKQQSFLEMMLSSKASKNGKY
;
A
#
# COMPACT_ATOMS: atom_id res chain seq x y z
N MET A 1 -8.19 -49.37 -23.57
CA MET A 1 -7.36 -48.91 -24.70
C MET A 1 -7.86 -47.56 -25.23
N THR A 2 -7.75 -46.48 -24.43
CA THR A 2 -8.19 -45.13 -24.85
C THR A 2 -7.23 -44.00 -24.43
N LEU A 3 -6.23 -44.27 -23.58
CA LEU A 3 -5.21 -43.28 -23.19
C LEU A 3 -4.40 -42.71 -24.38
N GLY A 4 -4.19 -43.49 -25.45
CA GLY A 4 -3.38 -43.05 -26.60
C GLY A 4 -4.02 -41.94 -27.43
N LYS A 5 -5.35 -41.86 -27.48
CA LYS A 5 -6.06 -40.86 -28.30
C LYS A 5 -6.16 -39.49 -27.63
N GLU A 6 -6.24 -39.44 -26.30
CA GLU A 6 -6.23 -38.17 -25.56
C GLU A 6 -4.84 -37.50 -25.62
N VAL A 7 -3.76 -38.30 -25.54
CA VAL A 7 -2.39 -37.78 -25.61
C VAL A 7 -2.06 -37.23 -27.00
N GLU A 8 -2.48 -37.90 -28.09
CA GLU A 8 -2.26 -37.39 -29.46
C GLU A 8 -3.06 -36.12 -29.76
N GLN A 9 -4.25 -35.98 -29.20
CA GLN A 9 -5.07 -34.77 -29.38
C GLN A 9 -4.46 -33.57 -28.65
N ASP A 10 -3.92 -33.77 -27.44
CA ASP A 10 -3.23 -32.73 -26.68
C ASP A 10 -1.95 -32.23 -27.40
N VAL A 11 -1.19 -33.13 -28.04
CA VAL A 11 0.01 -32.75 -28.80
C VAL A 11 -0.34 -31.91 -30.04
N LYS A 12 -1.39 -32.26 -30.78
CA LYS A 12 -1.84 -31.50 -31.97
C LYS A 12 -2.41 -30.13 -31.60
N ASP A 13 -3.13 -30.03 -30.48
CA ASP A 13 -3.62 -28.75 -29.96
C ASP A 13 -2.47 -27.85 -29.48
N THR A 14 -1.37 -28.43 -29.01
CA THR A 14 -0.19 -27.68 -28.56
C THR A 14 0.56 -27.04 -29.72
N GLN A 15 0.67 -27.72 -30.88
CA GLN A 15 1.36 -27.17 -32.06
C GLN A 15 0.57 -26.03 -32.75
N LYS A 16 -0.77 -26.12 -32.84
CA LYS A 16 -1.58 -25.01 -33.41
C LYS A 16 -1.62 -23.77 -32.50
N ARG A 17 -1.45 -23.92 -31.18
CA ARG A 17 -1.47 -22.79 -30.22
C ARG A 17 -0.23 -21.93 -30.22
N GLN A 18 0.90 -22.41 -30.77
CA GLN A 18 2.11 -21.58 -30.91
C GLN A 18 1.92 -20.40 -31.87
N GLN A 19 0.81 -20.31 -32.62
CA GLN A 19 0.57 -19.24 -33.58
C GLN A 19 -0.31 -18.10 -33.04
N GLN A 20 -1.03 -18.27 -31.93
CA GLN A 20 -1.88 -17.18 -31.40
C GLN A 20 -1.19 -16.48 -30.22
N PRO A 21 -1.05 -15.14 -30.26
CA PRO A 21 -0.45 -14.40 -29.17
C PRO A 21 -1.30 -14.54 -27.90
N PHE A 22 -0.63 -14.74 -26.76
CA PHE A 22 -1.27 -14.86 -25.45
C PHE A 22 -2.15 -13.63 -25.17
N GLN A 23 -3.41 -13.89 -24.81
CA GLN A 23 -4.38 -12.85 -24.49
C GLN A 23 -4.42 -12.65 -22.96
N ILE A 24 -4.14 -11.44 -22.51
CA ILE A 24 -4.31 -11.02 -21.12
C ILE A 24 -5.72 -10.46 -20.91
N VAL A 25 -6.29 -10.71 -19.73
CA VAL A 25 -7.53 -10.08 -19.27
C VAL A 25 -7.18 -8.94 -18.33
N LEU A 26 -7.78 -7.77 -18.50
CA LEU A 26 -7.53 -6.58 -17.68
C LEU A 26 -8.84 -5.95 -17.23
N VAL A 27 -8.88 -5.37 -16.04
CA VAL A 27 -10.02 -4.59 -15.53
C VAL A 27 -9.88 -3.13 -15.97
N ASP A 28 -10.96 -2.55 -16.46
CA ASP A 28 -11.08 -1.11 -16.77
C ASP A 28 -11.15 -0.29 -15.46
N ILE A 29 -10.08 0.47 -15.19
CA ILE A 29 -9.92 1.25 -13.95
C ILE A 29 -11.03 2.30 -13.83
N LYS A 30 -11.35 2.99 -14.93
CA LYS A 30 -12.31 4.09 -14.92
C LYS A 30 -13.72 3.59 -14.62
N LYS A 31 -14.14 2.50 -15.26
CA LYS A 31 -15.45 1.89 -14.98
C LYS A 31 -15.55 1.36 -13.56
N ALA A 32 -14.48 0.76 -13.04
CA ALA A 32 -14.44 0.32 -11.65
C ALA A 32 -14.50 1.50 -10.66
N ALA A 33 -13.80 2.61 -10.97
CA ALA A 33 -13.73 3.79 -10.12
C ALA A 33 -15.05 4.58 -10.07
N GLU A 34 -15.64 4.85 -11.23
CA GLU A 34 -16.80 5.76 -11.39
C GLU A 34 -18.14 5.04 -11.22
N ASN A 35 -18.25 3.84 -11.80
CA ASN A 35 -19.52 3.12 -11.85
C ASN A 35 -19.60 1.96 -10.84
N GLU A 36 -18.49 1.67 -10.14
CA GLU A 36 -18.39 0.54 -9.22
C GLU A 36 -18.76 -0.79 -9.90
N VAL A 37 -18.34 -0.95 -11.16
CA VAL A 37 -18.57 -2.14 -11.98
C VAL A 37 -17.25 -2.72 -12.44
N ILE A 38 -17.10 -4.05 -12.27
CA ILE A 38 -15.99 -4.78 -12.87
C ILE A 38 -16.29 -5.03 -14.34
N HIS A 39 -15.53 -4.38 -15.20
CA HIS A 39 -15.59 -4.57 -16.64
C HIS A 39 -14.22 -5.00 -17.13
N CYS A 40 -14.11 -6.25 -17.60
CA CYS A 40 -12.85 -6.77 -18.10
C CYS A 40 -12.77 -6.67 -19.64
N VAL A 41 -11.55 -6.51 -20.14
CA VAL A 41 -11.22 -6.57 -21.57
C VAL A 41 -10.19 -7.67 -21.81
N LYS A 42 -10.25 -8.30 -22.99
CA LYS A 42 -9.25 -9.26 -23.47
C LYS A 42 -8.41 -8.60 -24.54
N THR A 43 -7.09 -8.64 -24.41
CA THR A 43 -6.15 -8.03 -25.36
C THR A 43 -4.87 -8.86 -25.47
N PRO A 44 -4.15 -8.84 -26.61
CA PRO A 44 -2.83 -9.46 -26.70
C PRO A 44 -1.85 -8.83 -25.69
N LEU A 45 -1.08 -9.65 -24.97
CA LEU A 45 -0.02 -9.17 -24.06
C LEU A 45 1.19 -8.62 -24.82
N VAL A 46 1.50 -9.22 -25.97
CA VAL A 46 2.57 -8.77 -26.87
C VAL A 46 1.91 -8.16 -28.10
N VAL A 47 2.27 -6.92 -28.39
CA VAL A 47 1.85 -6.25 -29.62
C VAL A 47 2.83 -6.63 -30.73
N GLU A 48 2.32 -6.97 -31.91
CA GLU A 48 3.14 -7.27 -33.10
C GLU A 48 4.04 -6.08 -33.48
N GLU A 49 5.22 -6.38 -34.04
CA GLU A 49 6.15 -5.37 -34.54
C GLU A 49 5.44 -4.42 -35.52
N GLY A 50 5.50 -3.11 -35.25
CA GLY A 50 4.93 -2.07 -36.11
C GLY A 50 3.63 -1.41 -35.61
N LYS A 51 3.04 -1.88 -34.51
CA LYS A 51 2.01 -1.10 -33.79
C LYS A 51 2.65 -0.17 -32.76
N THR A 52 2.18 1.07 -32.73
CA THR A 52 2.91 2.21 -32.16
C THR A 52 2.84 2.35 -30.65
N GLU A 53 1.93 1.65 -29.95
CA GLU A 53 1.79 1.81 -28.50
C GLU A 53 1.80 0.48 -27.77
N ALA A 54 2.75 0.34 -26.84
CA ALA A 54 2.79 -0.77 -25.90
C ALA A 54 1.57 -0.70 -24.97
N LEU A 55 0.97 -1.87 -24.66
CA LEU A 55 -0.12 -1.99 -23.72
C LEU A 55 0.32 -1.51 -22.33
N LYS A 56 -0.24 -0.41 -21.85
CA LYS A 56 0.00 0.11 -20.50
C LYS A 56 -1.05 -0.41 -19.53
N TYR A 57 -0.61 -1.00 -18.43
CA TYR A 57 -1.46 -1.46 -17.34
C TYR A 57 -0.69 -1.51 -16.03
N ILE A 58 -1.44 -1.51 -14.93
CA ILE A 58 -0.91 -1.67 -13.57
C ILE A 58 -1.10 -3.13 -13.16
N ALA A 59 -0.10 -3.78 -12.55
CA ALA A 59 -0.27 -5.09 -11.95
C ALA A 59 -0.39 -4.96 -10.42
N LEU A 60 -1.37 -5.63 -9.82
CA LEU A 60 -1.52 -5.63 -8.36
C LEU A 60 -0.72 -6.74 -7.70
N SER A 61 -0.07 -6.38 -6.60
CA SER A 61 0.49 -7.30 -5.61
C SER A 61 -0.24 -7.10 -4.29
N TYR A 62 -0.90 -8.14 -3.79
CA TYR A 62 -1.75 -8.07 -2.61
C TYR A 62 -1.82 -9.45 -1.94
N ARG A 63 -2.35 -9.50 -0.71
CA ARG A 63 -2.51 -10.74 0.07
C ARG A 63 -3.75 -11.54 -0.37
N TRP A 64 -3.61 -12.85 -0.40
CA TRP A 64 -4.72 -13.75 -0.75
C TRP A 64 -5.65 -14.06 0.43
N GLY A 65 -6.95 -14.12 0.11
CA GLY A 65 -8.02 -14.91 0.71
C GLY A 65 -8.18 -14.97 2.23
N GLU A 66 -9.14 -14.25 2.82
CA GLU A 66 -9.74 -14.53 4.16
C GLU A 66 -11.19 -13.99 4.29
N LEU A 67 -11.79 -13.50 3.19
CA LEU A 67 -13.14 -12.95 3.14
C LEU A 67 -14.15 -13.98 2.61
N GLN A 68 -15.42 -13.70 2.89
CA GLN A 68 -16.55 -14.40 2.28
C GLN A 68 -16.52 -14.26 0.75
N GLU A 69 -16.90 -15.34 0.08
CA GLU A 69 -16.88 -15.42 -1.37
C GLU A 69 -17.82 -14.40 -2.01
N THR A 70 -17.31 -13.67 -3.00
CA THR A 70 -18.07 -12.75 -3.84
C THR A 70 -17.90 -13.13 -5.30
N LEU A 71 -19.01 -13.35 -6.01
CA LEU A 71 -19.02 -13.67 -7.44
C LEU A 71 -19.10 -12.41 -8.29
N VAL A 72 -18.28 -12.35 -9.34
CA VAL A 72 -18.18 -11.19 -10.22
C VAL A 72 -18.23 -11.62 -11.67
N ASP A 73 -19.21 -11.14 -12.43
CA ASP A 73 -19.26 -11.35 -13.88
C ASP A 73 -18.24 -10.43 -14.57
N THR A 74 -17.22 -11.05 -15.17
CA THR A 74 -16.12 -10.33 -15.83
C THR A 74 -16.49 -9.75 -17.20
N LYS A 75 -17.64 -10.13 -17.77
CA LYS A 75 -18.07 -9.80 -19.15
C LYS A 75 -17.16 -10.34 -20.26
N VAL A 76 -16.16 -11.18 -19.93
CA VAL A 76 -15.28 -11.84 -20.91
C VAL A 76 -15.47 -13.36 -20.94
N GLY A 77 -16.63 -13.84 -20.48
CA GLY A 77 -17.04 -15.24 -20.60
C GLY A 77 -16.66 -16.15 -19.44
N TYR A 78 -16.40 -15.59 -18.25
CA TYR A 78 -16.33 -16.34 -16.99
C TYR A 78 -16.75 -15.47 -15.80
N ILE A 79 -17.09 -16.12 -14.69
CA ILE A 79 -17.37 -15.49 -13.40
C ILE A 79 -16.11 -15.63 -12.54
N ALA A 80 -15.60 -14.52 -12.03
CA ALA A 80 -14.51 -14.50 -11.07
C ALA A 80 -15.04 -14.70 -9.65
N THR A 81 -14.26 -15.41 -8.84
CA THR A 81 -14.59 -15.73 -7.46
C THR A 81 -13.60 -15.02 -6.55
N LEU A 82 -14.07 -14.03 -5.80
CA LEU A 82 -13.24 -13.17 -4.96
C LEU A 82 -13.38 -13.53 -3.49
N THR A 83 -12.28 -13.87 -2.85
CA THR A 83 -12.18 -14.13 -1.40
C THR A 83 -11.09 -13.29 -0.73
N SER A 84 -10.29 -12.56 -1.51
CA SER A 84 -9.09 -11.88 -1.02
C SER A 84 -9.30 -10.46 -0.54
N PHE A 85 -10.27 -9.76 -1.13
CA PHE A 85 -10.55 -8.35 -0.85
C PHE A 85 -12.02 -8.03 -1.10
N SER A 86 -12.50 -6.95 -0.48
CA SER A 86 -13.84 -6.45 -0.77
C SER A 86 -13.84 -5.66 -2.08
N LEU A 87 -14.94 -5.72 -2.83
CA LEU A 87 -15.08 -4.93 -4.06
C LEU A 87 -15.03 -3.42 -3.77
N ASN A 88 -15.57 -2.99 -2.64
CA ASN A 88 -15.52 -1.59 -2.24
C ASN A 88 -14.07 -1.10 -2.06
N ASP A 89 -13.22 -1.88 -1.39
CA ASP A 89 -11.79 -1.52 -1.23
C ASP A 89 -11.09 -1.47 -2.59
N PHE A 90 -11.42 -2.38 -3.51
CA PHE A 90 -10.90 -2.36 -4.89
C PHE A 90 -11.40 -1.15 -5.70
N TYR A 91 -12.67 -0.74 -5.59
CA TYR A 91 -13.18 0.45 -6.26
C TYR A 91 -12.53 1.73 -5.72
N GLN A 92 -12.30 1.81 -4.40
CA GLN A 92 -11.57 2.92 -3.81
C GLN A 92 -10.14 3.00 -4.34
N LEU A 93 -9.45 1.87 -4.44
CA LEU A 93 -8.12 1.81 -5.05
C LEU A 93 -8.15 2.27 -6.53
N CYS A 94 -9.13 1.83 -7.32
CA CYS A 94 -9.28 2.30 -8.69
C CYS A 94 -9.51 3.81 -8.76
N ARG A 95 -10.32 4.38 -7.86
CA ARG A 95 -10.48 5.85 -7.75
C ARG A 95 -9.14 6.54 -7.46
N MET A 96 -8.35 6.00 -6.53
CA MET A 96 -7.01 6.53 -6.24
C MET A 96 -6.11 6.52 -7.48
N MET A 97 -6.12 5.43 -8.25
CA MET A 97 -5.35 5.36 -9.51
C MET A 97 -5.78 6.42 -10.54
N THR A 98 -7.07 6.83 -10.56
CA THR A 98 -7.54 7.86 -11.52
C THR A 98 -7.12 9.28 -11.17
N ILE A 99 -6.75 9.54 -9.91
CA ILE A 99 -6.33 10.87 -9.45
C ILE A 99 -4.81 10.99 -9.30
N GLU A 100 -4.14 9.87 -9.05
CA GLU A 100 -2.70 9.82 -8.81
C GLU A 100 -1.89 10.11 -10.09
N SER A 101 -0.87 10.96 -9.99
CA SER A 101 -0.20 11.54 -11.16
C SER A 101 0.44 10.52 -12.09
N ASP A 102 1.07 9.49 -11.53
CA ASP A 102 1.82 8.47 -12.27
C ASP A 102 0.89 7.41 -12.89
N THR A 103 -0.30 7.21 -12.34
CA THR A 103 -1.21 6.13 -12.73
C THR A 103 -2.48 6.60 -13.42
N LYS A 104 -2.88 7.88 -13.30
CA LYS A 104 -4.12 8.44 -13.89
C LYS A 104 -4.25 8.29 -15.40
N HIS A 105 -3.13 8.13 -16.09
CA HIS A 105 -3.08 7.98 -17.54
C HIS A 105 -3.14 6.49 -17.99
N ILE A 106 -3.14 5.55 -17.05
CA ILE A 106 -3.24 4.12 -17.32
C ILE A 106 -4.70 3.69 -17.18
N GLN A 107 -5.21 3.01 -18.20
CA GLN A 107 -6.63 2.64 -18.28
C GLN A 107 -6.96 1.31 -17.59
N TYR A 108 -5.95 0.46 -17.40
CA TYR A 108 -6.15 -0.94 -17.11
C TYR A 108 -5.36 -1.40 -15.88
N VAL A 109 -5.97 -2.28 -15.09
CA VAL A 109 -5.33 -2.96 -13.97
C VAL A 109 -5.48 -4.46 -14.10
N TRP A 110 -4.40 -5.19 -13.83
CA TRP A 110 -4.36 -6.64 -13.73
C TRP A 110 -4.38 -7.06 -12.27
N VAL A 111 -5.34 -7.92 -11.91
CA VAL A 111 -5.46 -8.52 -10.57
C VAL A 111 -5.81 -9.99 -10.74
N ASP A 112 -4.95 -10.88 -10.28
CA ASP A 112 -5.07 -12.33 -10.52
C ASP A 112 -6.40 -12.95 -10.06
N ALA A 113 -7.03 -12.43 -9.00
CA ALA A 113 -8.33 -12.91 -8.55
C ALA A 113 -9.50 -12.60 -9.51
N ILE A 114 -9.37 -11.55 -10.34
CA ILE A 114 -10.40 -11.18 -11.33
C ILE A 114 -9.99 -11.60 -12.73
N CYS A 115 -8.73 -11.38 -13.10
CA CYS A 115 -8.23 -11.51 -14.47
C CYS A 115 -7.87 -12.94 -14.88
N VAL A 116 -7.79 -13.87 -13.93
CA VAL A 116 -7.52 -15.29 -14.21
C VAL A 116 -8.82 -16.07 -14.13
N ASP A 117 -9.14 -16.82 -15.19
CA ASP A 117 -10.29 -17.74 -15.22
C ASP A 117 -10.02 -18.93 -14.29
N GLN A 118 -10.33 -18.78 -13.01
CA GLN A 118 -10.08 -19.78 -11.97
C GLN A 118 -10.90 -21.06 -12.17
N SER A 119 -12.04 -20.95 -12.89
CA SER A 119 -12.96 -22.06 -13.15
C SER A 119 -12.45 -23.02 -14.22
N HIS A 120 -11.56 -22.55 -15.09
CA HIS A 120 -11.10 -23.29 -16.27
C HIS A 120 -9.62 -23.68 -16.16
N TYR A 121 -9.36 -24.91 -15.68
CA TYR A 121 -8.02 -25.40 -15.34
C TYR A 121 -6.95 -25.09 -16.40
N ARG A 122 -7.23 -25.36 -17.69
CA ARG A 122 -6.27 -25.13 -18.78
C ARG A 122 -5.92 -23.64 -18.95
N ARG A 123 -6.91 -22.76 -18.93
CA ARG A 123 -6.71 -21.30 -19.06
C ARG A 123 -6.00 -20.71 -17.85
N ARG A 124 -6.36 -21.18 -16.65
CA ARG A 124 -5.68 -20.83 -15.40
C ARG A 124 -4.20 -21.17 -15.50
N LYS A 125 -3.88 -22.41 -15.88
CA LYS A 125 -2.51 -22.90 -16.00
C LYS A 125 -1.72 -22.11 -17.05
N GLU A 126 -2.31 -21.84 -18.22
CA GLU A 126 -1.70 -21.00 -19.26
C GLU A 126 -1.38 -19.60 -18.76
N THR A 127 -2.30 -18.98 -18.01
CA THR A 127 -2.07 -17.64 -17.44
C THR A 127 -1.00 -17.67 -16.34
N ILE A 128 -0.98 -18.70 -15.51
CA ILE A 128 0.04 -18.88 -14.45
C ILE A 128 1.45 -18.95 -15.06
N TYR A 129 1.63 -19.68 -16.17
CA TYR A 129 2.92 -19.73 -16.86
C TYR A 129 3.36 -18.38 -17.44
N GLN A 130 2.43 -17.45 -17.67
CA GLN A 130 2.70 -16.11 -18.17
C GLN A 130 2.83 -15.06 -17.05
N MET A 131 2.67 -15.42 -15.77
CA MET A 131 2.65 -14.44 -14.68
C MET A 131 3.91 -13.57 -14.62
N SER A 132 5.09 -14.16 -14.78
CA SER A 132 6.34 -13.38 -14.80
C SER A 132 6.33 -12.35 -15.92
N ASN A 133 5.93 -12.75 -17.13
CA ASN A 133 5.80 -11.85 -18.28
C ASN A 133 4.75 -10.76 -18.06
N ILE A 134 3.65 -11.07 -17.35
CA ILE A 134 2.60 -10.11 -16.99
C ILE A 134 3.13 -9.07 -16.00
N TYR A 135 3.89 -9.48 -14.98
CA TYR A 135 4.45 -8.52 -14.02
C TYR A 135 5.58 -7.68 -14.65
N GLU A 136 6.47 -8.31 -15.43
CA GLU A 136 7.59 -7.66 -16.09
C GLU A 136 7.15 -6.59 -17.10
N ARG A 137 6.01 -6.81 -17.78
CA ARG A 137 5.47 -5.88 -18.78
C ARG A 137 4.53 -4.83 -18.21
N ALA A 138 4.16 -4.92 -16.93
CA ALA A 138 3.31 -3.92 -16.31
C ALA A 138 4.05 -2.58 -16.24
N SER A 139 3.33 -1.48 -16.46
CA SER A 139 3.91 -0.14 -16.32
C SER A 139 4.24 0.19 -14.86
N TYR A 140 3.45 -0.35 -13.93
CA TYR A 140 3.68 -0.28 -12.49
C TYR A 140 3.25 -1.58 -11.82
N ILE A 141 3.93 -1.94 -10.74
CA ILE A 141 3.48 -2.95 -9.79
C ILE A 141 3.06 -2.21 -8.51
N LEU A 142 1.77 -2.22 -8.19
CA LEU A 142 1.27 -1.64 -6.95
C LEU A 142 1.18 -2.72 -5.88
N ALA A 143 2.01 -2.59 -4.85
CA ALA A 143 1.97 -3.43 -3.65
C ALA A 143 0.98 -2.84 -2.64
N ILE A 144 -0.09 -3.56 -2.34
CA ILE A 144 -1.23 -3.06 -1.56
C ILE A 144 -1.46 -4.00 -0.38
N PRO A 145 -0.78 -3.77 0.76
CA PRO A 145 -0.88 -4.63 1.94
C PRO A 145 -2.27 -4.56 2.59
N ASP A 146 -3.00 -3.47 2.37
CA ASP A 146 -4.28 -3.13 2.99
C ASP A 146 -5.50 -3.37 2.10
N LEU A 147 -5.36 -4.00 0.93
CA LEU A 147 -6.52 -4.43 0.12
C LEU A 147 -7.42 -5.42 0.90
N HIS A 148 -6.91 -5.93 2.03
CA HIS A 148 -7.56 -6.80 2.99
C HIS A 148 -8.16 -6.07 4.21
N LEU A 149 -8.30 -4.74 4.16
CA LEU A 149 -8.72 -3.90 5.29
C LEU A 149 -10.08 -4.31 5.86
N THR A 150 -11.03 -4.68 5.01
CA THR A 150 -12.37 -5.11 5.43
C THR A 150 -12.32 -6.33 6.37
N PHE A 151 -11.45 -7.30 6.09
CA PHE A 151 -11.27 -8.44 6.98
C PHE A 151 -10.70 -8.02 8.32
N LEU A 152 -9.63 -7.20 8.32
CA LEU A 152 -9.00 -6.72 9.54
C LEU A 152 -10.00 -6.01 10.46
N LYS A 153 -10.88 -5.18 9.88
CA LYS A 153 -11.99 -4.53 10.60
C LYS A 153 -12.97 -5.54 11.22
N GLY A 154 -13.25 -6.64 10.52
CA GLY A 154 -14.13 -7.71 11.00
C GLY A 154 -13.52 -8.58 12.10
N THR A 155 -12.20 -8.74 12.14
CA THR A 155 -11.55 -9.62 13.13
C THR A 155 -11.56 -9.09 14.56
N SER A 156 -11.52 -7.78 14.77
CA SER A 156 -11.42 -7.20 16.13
C SER A 156 -11.89 -5.75 16.18
N MET A 157 -12.77 -5.43 17.14
CA MET A 157 -13.19 -4.04 17.42
C MET A 157 -11.98 -3.15 17.74
N LYS A 158 -10.98 -3.67 18.46
CA LYS A 158 -9.76 -2.91 18.78
C LYS A 158 -8.97 -2.54 17.52
N ILE A 159 -8.90 -3.43 16.53
CA ILE A 159 -8.23 -3.14 15.26
C ILE A 159 -9.03 -2.08 14.49
N ASN A 160 -10.36 -2.18 14.47
CA ASN A 160 -11.19 -1.17 13.84
C ASN A 160 -11.03 0.21 14.49
N ASP A 161 -10.97 0.27 15.82
CA ASP A 161 -10.74 1.52 16.56
C ASP A 161 -9.34 2.07 16.29
N LEU A 162 -8.32 1.22 16.25
CA LEU A 162 -6.96 1.60 15.86
C LEU A 162 -6.93 2.18 14.44
N LEU A 163 -7.60 1.53 13.49
CA LEU A 163 -7.67 1.97 12.09
C LEU A 163 -8.38 3.32 11.97
N LYS A 164 -9.47 3.53 12.70
CA LYS A 164 -10.17 4.83 12.75
C LYS A 164 -9.26 5.91 13.33
N GLN A 165 -8.56 5.62 14.41
CA GLN A 165 -7.60 6.56 15.02
C GLN A 165 -6.44 6.86 14.06
N SER A 166 -5.94 5.86 13.34
CA SER A 166 -4.86 6.06 12.36
C SER A 166 -5.28 6.85 11.13
N MET A 167 -6.59 6.96 10.82
CA MET A 167 -7.05 7.80 9.70
C MET A 167 -6.66 9.27 9.89
N HIS A 168 -6.55 9.74 11.14
CA HIS A 168 -6.07 11.08 11.44
C HIS A 168 -4.59 11.26 11.06
N LEU A 169 -3.80 10.20 11.22
CA LEU A 169 -2.37 10.18 10.92
C LEU A 169 -2.06 9.97 9.43
N ILE A 170 -3.06 9.66 8.58
CA ILE A 170 -2.81 9.39 7.15
C ILE A 170 -2.15 10.59 6.46
N LYS A 171 -2.60 11.82 6.78
CA LYS A 171 -2.01 13.04 6.20
C LYS A 171 -0.58 13.24 6.69
N ASP A 172 -0.34 13.05 7.98
CA ASP A 172 1.00 13.18 8.57
C ASP A 172 1.95 12.16 7.97
N LEU A 173 1.54 10.89 7.90
CA LEU A 173 2.31 9.82 7.27
C LEU A 173 2.55 10.09 5.79
N TYR A 174 1.57 10.60 5.06
CA TYR A 174 1.74 10.95 3.65
C TYR A 174 2.82 12.01 3.47
N TYR A 175 2.75 13.13 4.19
CA TYR A 175 3.75 14.18 4.07
C TYR A 175 5.11 13.77 4.65
N LEU A 176 5.13 12.90 5.66
CA LEU A 176 6.36 12.32 6.22
C LEU A 176 7.08 11.48 5.16
N LEU A 177 6.36 10.57 4.51
CA LEU A 177 6.93 9.71 3.48
C LEU A 177 7.42 10.49 2.26
N HIS A 178 6.82 11.66 1.96
CA HIS A 178 7.25 12.53 0.87
C HIS A 178 8.27 13.60 1.29
N GLY A 179 8.71 13.61 2.55
CA GLY A 179 9.66 14.62 3.04
C GLY A 179 9.12 16.05 3.01
N ASN A 180 7.80 16.24 2.94
CA ASN A 180 7.18 17.56 2.83
C ASN A 180 7.01 18.20 4.21
N VAL A 181 8.12 18.69 4.75
CA VAL A 181 8.21 19.27 6.11
C VAL A 181 7.28 20.47 6.27
N ASP A 182 7.16 21.33 5.26
CA ASP A 182 6.33 22.54 5.32
C ASP A 182 4.84 22.22 5.50
N LYS A 183 4.33 21.24 4.74
CA LYS A 183 2.93 20.81 4.87
C LYS A 183 2.67 20.10 6.18
N MET A 184 3.63 19.34 6.69
CA MET A 184 3.51 18.72 8.01
C MET A 184 3.47 19.77 9.11
N ALA A 185 4.36 20.77 9.08
CA ALA A 185 4.35 21.89 10.03
C ALA A 185 3.02 22.67 10.01
N ALA A 186 2.39 22.80 8.83
CA ALA A 186 1.07 23.41 8.70
C ALA A 186 -0.05 22.56 9.34
N ILE A 187 -0.02 21.23 9.19
CA ILE A 187 -0.96 20.33 9.88
C ILE A 187 -0.78 20.44 11.39
N GLU A 188 0.46 20.41 11.87
CA GLU A 188 0.76 20.50 13.30
C GLU A 188 0.29 21.82 13.90
N THR A 189 0.47 22.91 13.16
CA THR A 189 -0.07 24.22 13.56
C THR A 189 -1.58 24.20 13.67
N THR A 190 -2.26 23.54 12.71
CA THR A 190 -3.72 23.37 12.73
C THR A 190 -4.17 22.51 13.91
N PHE A 191 -3.48 21.41 14.16
CA PHE A 191 -3.72 20.52 15.31
C PHE A 191 -3.56 21.26 16.64
N LEU A 192 -2.50 22.07 16.80
CA LEU A 192 -2.30 22.90 17.98
C LEU A 192 -3.40 23.96 18.13
N ASP A 193 -3.89 24.54 17.03
CA ASP A 193 -5.02 25.47 17.04
C ASP A 193 -6.32 24.78 17.51
N GLU A 194 -6.61 23.57 17.03
CA GLU A 194 -7.79 22.79 17.43
C GLU A 194 -7.78 22.38 18.91
N LEU A 195 -6.59 22.11 19.45
CA LEU A 195 -6.37 21.88 20.88
C LEU A 195 -6.39 23.16 21.71
N ASN A 196 -6.60 24.33 21.10
CA ASN A 196 -6.55 25.65 21.73
C ASN A 196 -5.21 25.93 22.44
N VAL A 197 -4.12 25.33 21.97
CA VAL A 197 -2.79 25.64 22.48
C VAL A 197 -2.50 27.12 22.19
N PRO A 198 -1.99 27.91 23.16
CA PRO A 198 -1.71 29.32 22.94
C PRO A 198 -0.89 29.56 21.66
N LYS A 199 -1.21 30.64 20.93
CA LYS A 199 -0.48 31.06 19.72
C LYS A 199 0.89 31.69 20.01
N ASP A 200 1.39 31.52 21.24
CA ASP A 200 2.71 31.96 21.64
C ASP A 200 3.78 31.18 20.83
N PRO A 201 4.62 31.87 20.03
CA PRO A 201 5.58 31.19 19.18
C PRO A 201 6.63 30.39 19.96
N ALA A 202 7.04 30.87 21.13
CA ALA A 202 8.07 30.20 21.94
C ALA A 202 7.54 28.87 22.50
N LEU A 203 6.32 28.84 23.05
CA LEU A 203 5.67 27.62 23.51
C LEU A 203 5.47 26.62 22.38
N ARG A 204 4.93 27.06 21.23
CA ARG A 204 4.71 26.14 20.09
C ARG A 204 6.02 25.61 19.53
N GLN A 205 7.07 26.43 19.49
CA GLN A 205 8.40 25.98 19.12
C GLN A 205 8.94 24.95 20.13
N LEU A 206 8.74 25.15 21.43
CA LEU A 206 9.14 24.18 22.44
C LEU A 206 8.42 22.84 22.24
N LEU A 207 7.11 22.84 22.01
CA LEU A 207 6.32 21.64 21.76
C LEU A 207 6.78 20.90 20.50
N THR A 208 6.91 21.62 19.37
CA THR A 208 7.26 21.00 18.08
C THR A 208 8.72 20.59 17.98
N GLN A 209 9.63 21.26 18.70
CA GLN A 209 11.05 20.92 18.68
C GLN A 209 11.44 19.92 19.76
N TRP A 210 10.88 19.95 20.96
CA TRP A 210 11.41 19.18 22.09
C TRP A 210 10.62 17.92 22.42
N THR A 211 9.56 17.64 21.67
CA THR A 211 8.79 16.41 21.81
C THR A 211 8.86 15.57 20.55
N ASP A 212 8.61 14.27 20.71
CA ASP A 212 8.69 13.30 19.62
C ASP A 212 7.38 13.17 18.83
N HIS A 213 6.38 13.99 19.18
CA HIS A 213 5.03 13.95 18.61
C HIS A 213 4.86 14.79 17.34
N PHE A 214 5.88 15.54 16.95
CA PHE A 214 5.86 16.47 15.82
C PHE A 214 7.00 16.19 14.83
N VAL A 215 7.00 16.90 13.71
CA VAL A 215 7.82 16.68 12.51
C VAL A 215 9.29 16.64 12.88
N THR A 216 9.72 17.51 13.79
CA THR A 216 11.12 17.55 14.25
C THR A 216 11.52 16.24 14.92
N GLY A 217 10.64 15.66 15.74
CA GLY A 217 10.85 14.39 16.41
C GLY A 217 10.77 13.19 15.47
N PHE A 218 9.89 13.25 14.47
CA PHE A 218 9.80 12.21 13.44
C PHE A 218 11.01 12.19 12.51
N MET A 219 11.50 13.36 12.11
CA MET A 219 12.56 13.53 11.11
C MET A 219 13.97 13.50 11.69
N ASN A 220 14.16 13.99 12.92
CA ASN A 220 15.48 14.08 13.53
C ASN A 220 15.60 13.09 14.68
N TYR A 221 16.54 12.16 14.56
CA TYR A 221 16.90 11.30 15.67
C TYR A 221 17.40 12.14 16.86
N LYS A 222 16.75 11.98 18.01
CA LYS A 222 17.17 12.57 19.28
C LYS A 222 17.47 11.46 20.25
N LYS A 223 18.69 11.46 20.78
CA LYS A 223 19.07 10.55 21.85
C LYS A 223 18.54 11.11 23.16
N HIS A 224 17.57 10.41 23.75
CA HIS A 224 17.02 10.77 25.05
C HIS A 224 17.74 10.07 26.20
N HIS A 225 17.63 10.63 27.40
CA HIS A 225 18.13 9.99 28.62
C HIS A 225 17.31 8.73 28.94
N VAL A 226 17.94 7.74 29.57
CA VAL A 226 17.25 6.54 30.08
C VAL A 226 16.17 6.99 31.08
N GLY A 227 14.89 6.80 30.75
CA GLY A 227 13.76 7.24 31.57
C GLY A 227 13.01 8.48 31.06
N TYR A 228 13.36 9.00 29.88
CA TYR A 228 12.51 9.97 29.18
C TYR A 228 11.12 9.37 28.90
N ILE A 229 10.08 10.17 29.16
CA ILE A 229 8.67 9.81 28.93
C ILE A 229 8.04 11.01 28.23
N ASP A 230 7.69 10.85 26.96
CA ASP A 230 7.23 11.91 26.06
C ASP A 230 6.04 12.67 26.63
N ALA A 231 5.08 11.95 27.22
CA ALA A 231 3.90 12.53 27.87
C ALA A 231 4.29 13.47 29.02
N LYS A 232 5.28 13.09 29.85
CA LYS A 232 5.74 13.95 30.95
C LYS A 232 6.49 15.18 30.45
N ALA A 233 7.19 15.07 29.31
CA ALA A 233 7.86 16.20 28.70
C ALA A 233 6.83 17.20 28.15
N LEU A 234 5.76 16.71 27.50
CA LEU A 234 4.63 17.54 27.08
C LEU A 234 3.98 18.26 28.27
N ASP A 235 3.64 17.52 29.32
CA ASP A 235 3.04 18.08 30.54
C ASP A 235 3.95 19.16 31.15
N HIS A 236 5.25 18.87 31.25
CA HIS A 236 6.22 19.81 31.81
C HIS A 236 6.37 21.09 30.97
N ILE A 237 6.44 20.97 29.64
CA ILE A 237 6.49 22.13 28.73
C ILE A 237 5.23 22.98 28.89
N TYR A 238 4.07 22.33 28.99
CA TYR A 238 2.80 23.03 29.17
C TYR A 238 2.74 23.76 30.52
N GLU A 239 3.07 23.09 31.62
CA GLU A 239 3.08 23.66 32.98
C GLU A 239 4.06 24.83 33.13
N THR A 240 5.29 24.67 32.62
CA THR A 240 6.36 25.67 32.77
C THR A 240 6.17 26.90 31.89
N SER A 241 5.36 26.82 30.83
CA SER A 241 5.05 27.96 29.96
C SER A 241 4.20 29.05 30.65
N GLY A 242 3.74 28.83 31.88
CA GLY A 242 3.01 29.83 32.68
C GLY A 242 1.61 30.14 32.16
N THR A 243 1.09 29.37 31.20
CA THR A 243 -0.22 29.57 30.58
C THR A 243 -1.36 28.79 31.23
N ALA A 244 -1.08 28.02 32.30
CA ALA A 244 -2.06 27.24 33.03
C ALA A 244 -3.05 28.14 33.82
N LYS A 245 -4.05 28.68 33.13
CA LYS A 245 -5.34 29.01 33.75
C LYS A 245 -6.12 27.72 33.85
N THR A 246 -6.47 27.34 35.08
CA THR A 246 -7.30 26.18 35.42
C THR A 246 -8.71 26.32 34.83
N ASN A 247 -8.85 25.99 33.54
CA ASN A 247 -10.15 25.78 32.93
C ASN A 247 -10.51 24.30 33.08
N ASN A 248 -11.67 24.04 33.70
CA ASN A 248 -12.27 22.71 33.85
C ASN A 248 -12.27 21.95 32.52
N MET A 249 -11.46 20.89 32.44
CA MET A 249 -11.24 20.09 31.23
C MET A 249 -12.24 18.93 31.09
N ASP A 250 -13.41 19.04 31.71
CA ASP A 250 -14.41 17.96 31.77
C ASP A 250 -15.27 17.80 30.49
N ASN A 251 -15.05 18.65 29.48
CA ASN A 251 -15.83 18.62 28.23
C ASN A 251 -14.98 18.21 27.01
N TYR A 252 -14.17 17.15 27.14
CA TYR A 252 -13.54 16.53 25.97
C TYR A 252 -14.60 15.77 25.16
N THR A 253 -15.26 16.46 24.24
CA THR A 253 -16.14 15.80 23.27
C THR A 253 -15.26 15.01 22.29
N PRO A 254 -15.46 13.68 22.15
CA PRO A 254 -14.67 12.89 21.24
C PRO A 254 -14.79 13.45 19.82
N TYR A 255 -13.61 13.68 19.24
CA TYR A 255 -13.35 14.28 17.94
C TYR A 255 -14.38 13.81 16.89
N ARG A 256 -15.14 14.76 16.33
CA ARG A 256 -16.23 14.47 15.39
C ARG A 256 -15.61 14.12 14.03
N PHE A 257 -15.77 12.87 13.61
CA PHE A 257 -15.22 12.34 12.37
C PHE A 257 -15.67 13.15 11.14
N HIS A 258 -14.74 13.81 10.45
CA HIS A 258 -14.98 14.31 9.09
C HIS A 258 -14.72 13.18 8.10
N THR A 259 -15.78 12.70 7.45
CA THR A 259 -15.73 11.67 6.39
C THR A 259 -15.22 12.21 5.04
N ASP A 260 -14.85 13.50 4.97
CA ASP A 260 -14.36 14.16 3.75
C ASP A 260 -12.85 14.01 3.53
N THR A 261 -12.16 13.13 4.27
CA THR A 261 -10.69 13.03 4.29
C THR A 261 -10.05 12.89 2.91
N TYR A 262 -10.75 12.25 1.95
CA TYR A 262 -10.27 12.06 0.58
C TYR A 262 -10.59 13.23 -0.38
N LYS A 263 -11.57 14.09 -0.06
CA LYS A 263 -11.85 15.30 -0.86
C LYS A 263 -10.87 16.44 -0.58
N VAL A 264 -10.14 16.37 0.54
CA VAL A 264 -9.28 17.46 1.04
C VAL A 264 -7.82 17.30 0.59
N MET A 265 -7.47 16.24 -0.13
CA MET A 265 -6.19 16.13 -0.82
C MET A 265 -6.31 16.77 -2.22
N ASP A 266 -6.47 18.10 -2.26
CA ASP A 266 -6.38 18.90 -3.50
C ASP A 266 -4.94 18.94 -4.06
N ASP A 267 -3.98 18.55 -3.23
CA ASP A 267 -2.61 18.30 -3.64
C ASP A 267 -2.51 16.98 -4.41
N ALA A 268 -1.69 16.95 -5.46
CA ALA A 268 -1.46 15.75 -6.27
C ALA A 268 -1.06 14.57 -5.38
N PHE A 269 -2.03 13.70 -5.06
CA PHE A 269 -1.81 12.45 -4.37
C PHE A 269 -0.84 11.62 -5.21
N SER A 270 0.13 11.01 -4.55
CA SER A 270 1.17 10.18 -5.14
C SER A 270 1.30 8.89 -4.34
N PHE A 271 1.40 7.75 -5.03
CA PHE A 271 1.77 6.50 -4.35
C PHE A 271 3.22 6.60 -3.83
N PHE A 272 3.51 5.92 -2.72
CA PHE A 272 4.89 5.74 -2.30
C PHE A 272 5.65 4.98 -3.39
N LYS A 273 6.59 5.65 -4.04
CA LYS A 273 7.41 5.06 -5.09
C LYS A 273 8.66 4.47 -4.46
N PHE A 274 8.87 3.18 -4.70
CA PHE A 274 10.13 2.53 -4.38
C PHE A 274 10.86 2.25 -5.70
N ASP A 275 12.03 2.87 -5.86
CA ASP A 275 12.90 2.62 -7.01
C ASP A 275 14.03 1.69 -6.56
N PHE A 276 14.08 0.50 -7.18
CA PHE A 276 15.08 -0.52 -6.85
C PHE A 276 16.49 -0.12 -7.29
N ASP A 277 16.61 0.84 -8.22
CA ASP A 277 17.88 1.32 -8.77
C ASP A 277 18.34 2.63 -8.12
N ASP A 278 17.63 3.14 -7.10
CA ASP A 278 17.99 4.39 -6.42
C ASP A 278 19.32 4.24 -5.64
N PRO A 279 20.38 4.99 -5.99
CA PRO A 279 21.67 4.90 -5.32
C PRO A 279 21.62 5.34 -3.84
N SER A 280 20.62 6.14 -3.45
CA SER A 280 20.40 6.52 -2.04
C SER A 280 20.12 5.28 -1.18
N PHE A 281 19.49 4.25 -1.75
CA PHE A 281 19.24 2.99 -1.07
C PHE A 281 20.54 2.30 -0.64
N ALA A 282 21.56 2.28 -1.51
CA ALA A 282 22.87 1.72 -1.18
C ALA A 282 23.54 2.45 0.00
N SER A 283 23.32 3.76 0.14
CA SER A 283 23.86 4.54 1.27
C SER A 283 23.17 4.22 2.60
N ILE A 284 21.84 4.05 2.59
CA ILE A 284 21.07 3.64 3.77
C ILE A 284 21.45 2.22 4.21
N LEU A 285 21.63 1.32 3.22
CA LEU A 285 22.06 -0.06 3.43
C LEU A 285 23.44 -0.18 4.07
N ASN A 286 24.34 0.78 3.80
CA ASN A 286 25.69 0.80 4.35
C ASN A 286 25.79 1.52 5.70
N SER A 287 24.68 2.00 6.27
CA SER A 287 24.72 2.62 7.60
C SER A 287 24.87 1.58 8.70
N ASP A 288 25.71 1.88 9.69
CA ASP A 288 25.99 1.00 10.84
C ASP A 288 24.75 0.61 11.65
N ILE A 289 23.68 1.39 11.47
CA ILE A 289 22.38 1.28 12.16
C ILE A 289 21.70 -0.05 11.82
N TYR A 290 21.85 -0.55 10.59
CA TYR A 290 21.15 -1.76 10.10
C TYR A 290 22.06 -2.99 9.95
N LEU A 291 23.33 -2.89 10.35
CA LEU A 291 24.31 -3.98 10.18
C LEU A 291 23.96 -5.23 10.97
N THR A 292 23.37 -5.09 12.17
CA THR A 292 23.04 -6.23 13.04
C THR A 292 21.69 -6.05 13.74
N GLU A 293 21.06 -7.17 14.11
CA GLU A 293 19.82 -7.18 14.90
C GLU A 293 20.03 -6.53 16.28
N SER A 294 21.23 -6.65 16.85
CA SER A 294 21.63 -5.99 18.10
C SER A 294 21.70 -4.47 17.95
N ASN A 295 22.35 -3.95 16.89
CA ASN A 295 22.41 -2.52 16.61
C ASN A 295 21.02 -1.94 16.36
N THR A 296 20.17 -2.69 15.64
CA THR A 296 18.77 -2.31 15.41
C THR A 296 18.00 -2.26 16.73
N TYR A 297 18.14 -3.27 17.59
CA TYR A 297 17.49 -3.31 18.90
C TYR A 297 17.91 -2.15 19.80
N ILE A 298 19.22 -1.88 19.89
CA ILE A 298 19.77 -0.77 20.68
C ILE A 298 19.24 0.56 20.14
N THR A 299 19.30 0.77 18.82
CA THR A 299 18.80 1.99 18.19
C THR A 299 17.30 2.16 18.43
N ARG A 300 16.50 1.10 18.30
CA ARG A 300 15.06 1.15 18.63
C ARG A 300 14.82 1.51 20.09
N LYS A 301 15.61 0.97 21.01
CA LYS A 301 15.45 1.25 22.44
C LYS A 301 15.84 2.68 22.81
N SER A 302 16.73 3.32 22.04
CA SER A 302 17.22 4.67 22.29
C SER A 302 16.67 5.73 21.33
N SER A 303 15.78 5.36 20.40
CA SER A 303 15.21 6.26 19.40
C SER A 303 13.88 6.81 19.85
N SER A 304 13.66 8.09 19.55
CA SER A 304 12.38 8.80 19.57
C SER A 304 11.33 8.22 18.61
N ASN A 305 11.78 7.54 17.55
CA ASN A 305 10.89 7.01 16.51
C ASN A 305 11.18 5.52 16.21
N PRO A 306 10.99 4.64 17.21
CA PRO A 306 11.29 3.22 17.05
C PRO A 306 10.37 2.54 16.04
N VAL A 307 9.20 3.13 15.74
CA VAL A 307 8.24 2.64 14.75
C VAL A 307 8.72 2.93 13.34
N TYR A 308 9.16 4.16 13.05
CA TYR A 308 9.74 4.51 11.74
C TYR A 308 11.02 3.72 11.46
N ILE A 309 11.94 3.66 12.43
CA ILE A 309 13.17 2.86 12.27
C ILE A 309 12.83 1.39 12.06
N GLN A 310 11.85 0.85 12.80
CA GLN A 310 11.39 -0.53 12.61
C GLN A 310 10.72 -0.72 11.25
N PHE A 311 9.91 0.23 10.79
CA PHE A 311 9.24 0.19 9.50
C PHE A 311 10.27 0.19 8.37
N HIS A 312 11.19 1.15 8.36
CA HIS A 312 12.29 1.20 7.38
C HIS A 312 13.16 -0.05 7.44
N TYR A 313 13.59 -0.49 8.62
CA TYR A 313 14.35 -1.73 8.77
C TYR A 313 13.58 -2.95 8.24
N THR A 314 12.28 -3.05 8.56
CA THR A 314 11.44 -4.15 8.11
C THR A 314 11.28 -4.11 6.59
N MET A 315 11.00 -2.95 6.01
CA MET A 315 10.92 -2.77 4.56
C MET A 315 12.24 -3.16 3.89
N ILE A 316 13.37 -2.61 4.35
CA ILE A 316 14.70 -2.94 3.84
C ILE A 316 15.00 -4.44 3.93
N ARG A 317 14.73 -5.06 5.07
CA ARG A 317 14.99 -6.50 5.29
C ARG A 317 14.12 -7.38 4.42
N GLN A 318 12.83 -7.06 4.30
CA GLN A 318 11.87 -7.80 3.46
C GLN A 318 12.18 -7.63 1.97
N LEU A 319 12.74 -6.50 1.56
CA LEU A 319 13.19 -6.27 0.18
C LEU A 319 14.56 -6.91 -0.13
N LYS A 320 15.40 -7.17 0.90
CA LYS A 320 16.75 -7.78 0.78
C LYS A 320 16.75 -9.32 0.70
N GLN A 321 15.85 -10.01 1.38
CA GLN A 321 15.85 -11.48 1.44
C GLN A 321 15.16 -12.06 0.20
N GLN A 322 15.91 -12.31 -0.89
CA GLN A 322 15.40 -12.61 -2.24
C GLN A 322 14.59 -11.43 -2.80
N SER A 323 14.70 -11.11 -4.09
CA SER A 323 13.97 -9.93 -4.58
C SER A 323 12.49 -10.13 -4.22
N PHE A 324 11.87 -9.15 -3.59
CA PHE A 324 10.48 -9.26 -3.18
C PHE A 324 9.58 -9.73 -4.34
N LEU A 325 9.97 -9.36 -5.56
CA LEU A 325 9.47 -9.90 -6.82
C LEU A 325 9.71 -11.41 -6.97
N GLU A 326 10.93 -11.94 -6.82
CA GLU A 326 11.21 -13.40 -6.79
C GLU A 326 10.47 -14.13 -5.68
N MET A 327 10.37 -13.58 -4.46
CA MET A 327 9.58 -14.19 -3.38
C MET A 327 8.09 -14.20 -3.70
N MET A 328 7.56 -13.10 -4.23
CA MET A 328 6.17 -13.00 -4.66
C MET A 328 5.90 -13.99 -5.82
N LEU A 329 6.75 -14.01 -6.83
CA LEU A 329 6.64 -14.92 -7.98
C LEU A 329 6.79 -16.39 -7.52
N SER A 330 7.74 -16.70 -6.64
CA SER A 330 7.98 -18.06 -6.13
C SER A 330 6.88 -18.54 -5.19
N SER A 331 6.34 -17.66 -4.34
CA SER A 331 5.22 -18.00 -3.43
C SER A 331 3.90 -18.16 -4.19
N LYS A 332 3.67 -17.39 -5.27
CA LYS A 332 2.50 -17.53 -6.14
C LYS A 332 2.59 -18.77 -7.05
N ALA A 333 3.77 -19.11 -7.57
CA ALA A 333 3.97 -20.29 -8.41
C ALA A 333 3.93 -21.62 -7.62
N SER A 334 4.50 -21.65 -6.40
CA SER A 334 4.65 -22.89 -5.61
C SER A 334 3.34 -23.44 -5.01
N LYS A 335 2.34 -22.59 -4.72
CA LYS A 335 1.04 -23.05 -4.17
C LYS A 335 0.15 -23.76 -5.20
N ASN A 336 0.37 -23.51 -6.50
CA ASN A 336 -0.47 -24.06 -7.57
C ASN A 336 0.13 -25.31 -8.27
N GLY A 337 1.30 -25.77 -7.84
CA GLY A 337 2.03 -26.88 -8.48
C GLY A 337 1.83 -28.28 -7.87
N LYS A 338 1.01 -28.41 -6.82
CA LYS A 338 0.77 -29.69 -6.13
C LYS A 338 -0.71 -30.07 -6.06
N TYR A 339 -1.42 -30.11 -7.19
CA TYR A 339 -2.71 -30.79 -7.31
C TYR A 339 -2.89 -31.37 -8.71
#